data_AF-A0A9W8QVR3-F1
#
_entry.id   AF-A0A9W8QVR3-F1
#
_cell.length_a   1.000
_cell.length_b   1.000
_cell.length_c   1.000
_cell.angle_alpha   90.00
_cell.angle_beta   90.00
_cell.angle_gamma   90.00
#
_symmetry.space_group_name_H-M   'P 1'
#
loop_
_entity.id
_entity.type
_entity.pdbx_description
1 polymer ?
#
loop_
_entity_poly.entity_id
_entity_poly.type
_entity_poly.pdbx_seq_one_letter_code
_entity_poly.pdbx_strand_id
1 'polypeptide(L)'
;MTSRELLVVILNHTNEELDLEPDSPSLQHGHWMDTPDSRPPAQILAGESGMLRCKSSHVGAGVSGSVTYRVIGYEESYKVTFLWNVPYVGQNKFDSLCAAEGFAVRMLGGRGNQAVAVFVFGKFTVRPET
;
A
#
# COMPACT_ATOMS: atom_id res chain seq x y z
N MET A 1 22.61 -15.15 4.83
CA MET A 1 21.17 -15.12 5.17
C MET A 1 20.71 -13.67 5.16
N THR A 2 19.55 -13.35 4.57
CA THR A 2 19.16 -11.95 4.32
C THR A 2 17.87 -11.56 5.05
N SER A 3 17.83 -10.29 5.46
CA SER A 3 16.61 -9.58 5.82
C SER A 3 15.68 -9.44 4.60
N ARG A 4 14.37 -9.35 4.84
CA ARG A 4 13.36 -8.97 3.84
C ARG A 4 13.13 -7.46 3.93
N GLU A 5 13.14 -6.81 2.79
CA GLU A 5 12.84 -5.39 2.67
C GLU A 5 11.70 -5.19 1.68
N LEU A 6 10.81 -4.26 2.00
CA LEU A 6 9.68 -3.91 1.17
C LEU A 6 9.59 -2.40 1.04
N LEU A 7 9.58 -1.93 -0.21
CA LEU A 7 9.12 -0.60 -0.57
C LEU A 7 7.70 -0.71 -1.11
N VAL A 8 6.77 0.05 -0.52
CA VAL A 8 5.43 0.22 -1.08
C VAL A 8 5.32 1.62 -1.64
N VAL A 9 4.80 1.71 -2.87
CA VAL A 9 4.51 2.95 -3.58
C VAL A 9 3.02 2.96 -3.89
N ILE A 10 2.31 4.00 -3.44
CA ILE A 10 0.89 4.21 -3.72
C ILE A 10 0.82 5.38 -4.70
N LEU A 11 0.33 5.13 -5.91
CA LEU A 11 0.12 6.13 -6.95
C LEU A 11 -1.36 6.52 -6.95
N ASN A 12 -1.65 7.77 -6.61
CA ASN A 12 -3.00 8.33 -6.66
C ASN A 12 -3.27 8.89 -8.06
N HIS A 13 -3.85 8.07 -8.94
CA HIS A 13 -4.28 8.48 -10.28
C HIS A 13 -5.72 9.02 -10.29
N THR A 14 -6.18 9.55 -9.17
CA THR A 14 -7.48 10.22 -9.06
C THR A 14 -7.29 11.71 -8.85
N ASN A 15 -8.39 12.45 -8.96
CA ASN A 15 -8.43 13.87 -8.63
C ASN A 15 -8.79 14.10 -7.15
N GLU A 16 -8.86 13.05 -6.36
CA GLU A 16 -9.28 13.10 -4.96
C GLU A 16 -8.05 12.99 -4.05
N GLU A 17 -8.09 13.61 -2.88
CA GLU A 17 -7.05 13.46 -1.88
C GLU A 17 -7.29 12.23 -1.02
N LEU A 18 -6.21 11.66 -0.48
CA LEU A 18 -6.24 10.51 0.41
C LEU A 18 -5.68 10.92 1.77
N ASP A 19 -6.48 10.82 2.84
CA ASP A 19 -6.01 11.01 4.21
C ASP A 19 -5.78 9.66 4.90
N LEU A 20 -4.68 9.55 5.63
CA LEU A 20 -4.36 8.36 6.41
C LEU A 20 -5.39 8.17 7.52
N GLU A 21 -5.95 6.97 7.61
CA GLU A 21 -6.91 6.65 8.66
C GLU A 21 -6.23 6.63 10.06
N PRO A 22 -6.89 7.13 11.12
CA PRO A 22 -6.30 7.18 12.47
C PRO A 22 -5.83 5.83 13.02
N ASP A 23 -6.53 4.75 12.66
CA ASP A 23 -6.20 3.38 13.08
C ASP A 23 -5.14 2.72 12.15
N SER A 24 -4.50 3.51 11.29
CA SER A 24 -3.54 3.09 10.28
C SER A 24 -2.22 3.86 10.37
N PRO A 25 -1.07 3.30 9.95
CA PRO A 25 -0.85 1.95 9.41
C PRO A 25 -0.74 0.85 10.48
N SER A 26 -0.83 -0.40 10.05
CA SER A 26 -0.62 -1.59 10.88
C SER A 26 0.46 -2.51 10.30
N LEU A 27 1.39 -2.97 11.13
CA LEU A 27 2.37 -4.02 10.80
C LEU A 27 2.14 -5.21 11.72
N GLN A 28 1.77 -6.36 11.16
CA GLN A 28 1.72 -7.60 11.96
C GLN A 28 3.10 -8.24 12.10
N HIS A 29 3.98 -8.07 11.10
CA HIS A 29 5.37 -8.54 11.15
C HIS A 29 6.33 -7.52 10.53
N GLY A 30 7.50 -7.41 11.15
CA GLY A 30 8.54 -6.47 10.75
C GLY A 30 8.41 -5.10 11.42
N HIS A 31 9.20 -4.15 10.93
CA HIS A 31 9.27 -2.79 11.45
C HIS A 31 9.41 -1.79 10.30
N TRP A 32 9.01 -0.56 10.55
CA TRP A 32 9.36 0.57 9.69
C TRP A 32 10.89 0.75 9.67
N MET A 33 11.42 1.21 8.54
CA MET A 33 12.85 1.55 8.48
C MET A 33 13.17 2.77 9.33
N ASP A 34 14.41 2.90 9.79
CA ASP A 34 14.88 4.02 10.61
C ASP A 34 15.19 5.26 9.75
N THR A 35 14.24 5.63 8.89
CA THR A 35 14.31 6.80 7.99
C THR A 35 13.01 7.59 8.09
N PRO A 36 13.03 8.93 7.93
CA PRO A 36 11.83 9.76 7.99
C PRO A 36 10.74 9.30 7.00
N ASP A 37 11.16 8.93 5.79
CA ASP A 37 10.27 8.55 4.67
C ASP A 37 9.86 7.06 4.71
N SER A 38 10.04 6.39 5.85
CA SER A 38 9.65 4.99 6.02
C SER A 38 8.16 4.84 6.32
N ARG A 39 7.56 5.83 6.99
CA ARG A 39 6.16 5.82 7.39
C ARG A 39 5.30 6.26 6.20
N PRO A 40 4.07 5.73 6.07
CA PRO A 40 3.12 6.27 5.11
C PRO A 40 2.90 7.77 5.36
N PRO A 41 2.79 8.58 4.30
CA PRO A 41 2.45 9.98 4.44
C PRO A 41 1.04 10.11 5.02
N ALA A 42 0.84 11.12 5.86
CA ALA A 42 -0.48 11.42 6.44
C ALA A 42 -1.52 11.80 5.37
N GLN A 43 -1.06 12.34 4.25
CA GLN A 43 -1.90 12.71 3.11
C GLN A 43 -1.19 12.38 1.79
N ILE A 44 -1.94 11.95 0.78
CA ILE A 44 -1.49 11.84 -0.61
C ILE A 44 -2.42 12.72 -1.46
N LEU A 45 -1.88 13.78 -2.05
CA LEU A 45 -2.68 14.70 -2.85
C LEU A 45 -3.16 14.06 -4.17
N ALA A 46 -4.11 14.71 -4.81
CA ALA A 46 -4.60 14.36 -6.13
C ALA A 46 -3.43 14.29 -7.15
N GLY A 47 -3.33 13.18 -7.88
CA GLY A 47 -2.25 12.97 -8.85
C GLY A 47 -0.86 12.66 -8.26
N GLU A 48 -0.70 12.69 -6.93
CA GLU A 48 0.59 12.46 -6.27
C GLU A 48 0.81 10.99 -5.86
N SER A 49 1.93 10.73 -5.20
CA SER A 49 2.31 9.39 -4.74
C SER A 49 2.75 9.39 -3.29
N GLY A 50 2.34 8.37 -2.54
CA GLY A 50 2.85 8.05 -1.21
C GLY A 50 3.87 6.92 -1.25
N MET A 51 4.85 6.97 -0.36
CA MET A 51 5.88 5.94 -0.23
C MET A 51 6.04 5.52 1.23
N LEU A 52 6.31 4.25 1.46
CA LEU A 52 6.60 3.70 2.79
C LEU A 52 7.55 2.50 2.68
N ARG A 53 8.35 2.28 3.71
CA ARG A 53 9.40 1.26 3.74
C ARG A 53 9.38 0.49 5.04
N CYS A 54 9.34 -0.83 4.93
CA CYS A 54 9.42 -1.73 6.06
C CYS A 54 10.43 -2.86 5.83
N LYS A 55 10.98 -3.38 6.91
CA LYS A 55 11.98 -4.46 6.93
C LYS A 55 11.59 -5.55 7.93
N SER A 56 12.06 -6.77 7.70
CA SER A 56 11.88 -7.86 8.65
C SER A 56 12.62 -7.57 9.96
N SER A 57 12.08 -8.07 11.07
CA SER A 57 12.65 -7.86 12.40
C SER A 57 13.99 -8.53 12.62
N HIS A 58 14.17 -9.71 12.04
CA HIS A 58 15.41 -10.45 12.07
C HIS A 58 15.56 -11.28 10.79
N VAL A 59 16.76 -11.80 10.58
CA VAL A 59 17.05 -12.76 9.52
C VAL A 59 16.14 -13.97 9.69
N GLY A 60 15.48 -14.41 8.62
CA GLY A 60 14.52 -15.52 8.69
C GLY A 60 13.06 -15.11 8.93
N ALA A 61 12.78 -13.83 9.17
CA ALA A 61 11.40 -13.31 9.30
C ALA A 61 10.86 -12.72 8.00
N GLY A 62 9.53 -12.64 7.92
CA GLY A 62 8.81 -11.93 6.86
C GLY A 62 8.44 -10.50 7.25
N VAL A 63 7.77 -9.81 6.33
CA VAL A 63 7.16 -8.49 6.52
C VAL A 63 5.70 -8.57 6.12
N SER A 64 4.79 -8.15 6.99
CA SER A 64 3.37 -8.08 6.65
C SER A 64 2.72 -6.88 7.31
N GLY A 65 1.79 -6.26 6.59
CA GLY A 65 1.12 -5.06 7.05
C GLY A 65 0.04 -4.60 6.12
N SER A 66 -0.57 -3.50 6.53
CA SER A 66 -1.53 -2.76 5.74
C SER A 66 -1.47 -1.26 6.04
N VAL A 67 -1.91 -0.47 5.07
CA VAL A 67 -2.21 0.94 5.25
C VAL A 67 -3.57 1.26 4.63
N THR A 68 -4.35 2.07 5.31
CA THR A 68 -5.70 2.45 4.91
C THR A 68 -5.78 3.96 4.80
N TYR A 69 -6.31 4.42 3.68
CA TYR A 69 -6.60 5.82 3.43
C TYR A 69 -8.09 6.02 3.21
N ARG A 70 -8.60 7.17 3.61
CA ARG A 70 -9.94 7.67 3.27
C ARG A 70 -9.87 8.62 2.09
N VAL A 71 -10.81 8.48 1.17
CA VAL A 71 -10.97 9.38 0.04
C VAL A 71 -11.69 10.65 0.49
N ILE A 72 -11.05 11.80 0.33
CA ILE A 72 -11.60 13.09 0.75
C ILE A 72 -12.66 13.58 -0.24
N GLY A 73 -13.69 14.23 0.29
CA GLY A 73 -14.86 14.68 -0.49
C GLY A 73 -15.99 13.65 -0.59
N TYR A 74 -15.81 12.46 0.00
CA TYR A 74 -16.79 11.38 0.02
C TYR A 74 -17.20 11.02 1.47
N GLU A 75 -18.12 10.06 1.61
CA GLU A 75 -18.52 9.51 2.91
C GLU A 75 -17.32 8.88 3.64
N GLU A 76 -17.38 8.82 4.98
CA GLU A 76 -16.31 8.19 5.78
C GLU A 76 -16.09 6.71 5.47
N SER A 77 -17.07 6.05 4.86
CA SER A 77 -17.01 4.67 4.38
C SER A 77 -16.09 4.49 3.17
N TYR A 78 -15.77 5.57 2.43
CA TYR A 78 -14.93 5.53 1.23
C TYR A 78 -13.46 5.39 1.61
N LYS A 79 -13.06 4.14 1.84
CA LYS A 79 -11.71 3.76 2.23
C LYS A 79 -11.05 2.84 1.20
N VAL A 80 -9.74 2.97 1.11
CA VAL A 80 -8.87 2.08 0.35
C VAL A 80 -7.77 1.55 1.26
N THR A 81 -7.69 0.22 1.36
CA THR A 81 -6.67 -0.48 2.16
C THR A 81 -5.72 -1.18 1.20
N PHE A 82 -4.42 -0.97 1.40
CA PHE A 82 -3.34 -1.65 0.68
C PHE A 82 -2.68 -2.65 1.62
N LEU A 83 -2.56 -3.90 1.21
CA LEU A 83 -2.07 -5.01 2.03
C LEU A 83 -0.82 -5.62 1.40
N TRP A 84 0.12 -6.02 2.24
CA TRP A 84 1.31 -6.75 1.81
C TRP A 84 1.67 -7.87 2.78
N ASN A 85 2.20 -8.95 2.23
CA ASN A 85 2.78 -10.05 2.95
C ASN A 85 3.95 -10.63 2.15
N VAL A 86 5.17 -10.42 2.65
CA VAL A 86 6.44 -10.88 2.09
C VAL A 86 7.01 -11.89 3.09
N PRO A 87 6.64 -13.19 2.99
CA PRO A 87 7.12 -14.20 3.93
C PRO A 87 8.60 -14.52 3.70
N TYR A 88 9.26 -15.09 4.72
CA TYR A 88 10.64 -15.56 4.56
C TYR A 88 10.75 -16.72 3.55
N VAL A 89 9.76 -17.64 3.59
CA VAL A 89 9.59 -18.74 2.64
C VAL A 89 8.20 -18.66 2.03
N GLY A 90 8.13 -18.69 0.70
CA GLY A 90 6.88 -18.63 -0.04
C GLY A 90 6.85 -17.48 -1.05
N GLN A 91 5.66 -17.22 -1.57
CA GLN A 91 5.42 -16.15 -2.54
C GLN A 91 4.97 -14.88 -1.82
N ASN A 92 5.45 -13.73 -2.32
CA ASN A 92 4.98 -12.43 -1.91
C ASN A 92 3.52 -12.27 -2.33
N LYS A 93 2.69 -11.77 -1.42
CA LYS A 93 1.29 -11.47 -1.66
C LYS A 93 1.06 -9.99 -1.43
N PHE A 94 0.39 -9.36 -2.38
CA PHE A 94 -0.03 -7.97 -2.32
C PHE A 94 -1.49 -7.95 -2.69
N ASP A 95 -2.28 -7.16 -1.99
CA ASP A 95 -3.72 -7.10 -2.19
C ASP A 95 -4.24 -5.71 -1.83
N SER A 96 -5.49 -5.44 -2.18
CA SER A 96 -6.15 -4.18 -1.87
C SER A 96 -7.64 -4.37 -1.66
N LEU A 97 -8.19 -3.68 -0.66
CA LEU A 97 -9.63 -3.61 -0.42
C LEU A 97 -10.08 -2.18 -0.71
N CYS A 98 -11.02 -2.00 -1.64
CA CYS A 98 -11.54 -0.70 -2.01
C CYS A 98 -13.05 -0.70 -1.75
N ALA A 99 -13.49 0.06 -0.73
CA ALA A 99 -14.89 0.27 -0.41
C ALA A 99 -15.47 1.50 -1.13
N ALA A 100 -14.61 2.31 -1.76
CA ALA A 100 -15.00 3.49 -2.51
C ALA A 100 -15.58 3.09 -3.87
N GLU A 101 -16.91 3.17 -4.02
CA GLU A 101 -17.58 2.87 -5.29
C GLU A 101 -17.07 3.78 -6.42
N GLY A 102 -16.92 3.23 -7.62
CA GLY A 102 -16.37 3.96 -8.76
C GLY A 102 -14.84 4.10 -8.76
N PHE A 103 -14.15 3.52 -7.77
CA PHE A 103 -12.69 3.43 -7.73
C PHE A 103 -12.20 1.99 -7.80
N ALA A 104 -10.94 1.82 -8.20
CA ALA A 104 -10.27 0.54 -8.23
C ALA A 104 -8.78 0.71 -7.96
N VAL A 105 -8.17 -0.37 -7.47
CA VAL A 105 -6.73 -0.45 -7.27
C VAL A 105 -6.15 -1.49 -8.23
N ARG A 106 -5.14 -1.09 -8.98
CA ARG A 106 -4.30 -2.02 -9.75
C ARG A 106 -2.99 -2.23 -9.01
N MET A 107 -2.62 -3.49 -8.79
CA MET A 107 -1.40 -3.86 -8.08
C MET A 107 -0.32 -4.39 -9.03
N LEU A 108 0.92 -3.94 -8.81
CA LEU A 108 2.13 -4.42 -9.47
C LEU A 108 3.13 -4.83 -8.38
N GLY A 109 3.24 -6.13 -8.14
CA GLY A 109 4.09 -6.70 -7.09
C GLY A 109 5.41 -7.26 -7.61
N GLY A 110 6.52 -6.88 -6.96
CA GLY A 110 7.85 -7.41 -7.20
C GLY A 110 8.08 -8.78 -6.55
N ARG A 111 9.05 -9.53 -7.10
CA ARG A 111 9.50 -10.83 -6.57
C ARG A 111 10.82 -10.68 -5.81
N GLY A 112 11.14 -11.65 -4.95
CA GLY A 112 12.45 -11.75 -4.29
C GLY A 112 12.51 -11.15 -2.90
N ASN A 113 13.74 -10.87 -2.43
CA ASN A 113 14.04 -10.51 -1.04
C ASN A 113 13.96 -8.99 -0.78
N GLN A 114 14.17 -8.19 -1.83
CA GLN A 114 13.86 -6.77 -1.87
C GLN A 114 12.65 -6.61 -2.78
N ALA A 115 11.47 -6.56 -2.18
CA ALA A 115 10.22 -6.46 -2.91
C ALA A 115 9.83 -4.99 -3.08
N VAL A 116 9.26 -4.67 -4.24
CA VAL A 116 8.60 -3.38 -4.49
C VAL A 116 7.15 -3.68 -4.81
N ALA A 117 6.22 -3.08 -4.06
CA ALA A 117 4.80 -3.17 -4.34
C ALA A 117 4.30 -1.80 -4.80
N VAL A 118 3.78 -1.72 -6.02
CA VAL A 118 3.18 -0.50 -6.55
C VAL A 118 1.67 -0.69 -6.62
N PHE A 119 0.93 0.15 -5.92
CA PHE A 119 -0.52 0.21 -5.98
C PHE A 119 -0.94 1.45 -6.73
N VAL A 120 -1.75 1.29 -7.78
CA VAL A 120 -2.29 2.39 -8.57
C VAL A 120 -3.77 2.52 -8.22
N PHE A 121 -4.11 3.55 -7.46
CA PHE A 121 -5.49 3.90 -7.13
C PHE A 121 -6.05 4.81 -8.24
N GLY A 122 -7.17 4.42 -8.86
CA GLY A 122 -7.74 5.13 -9.99
C GLY A 122 -9.25 4.96 -10.08
N LYS A 123 -9.91 5.72 -10.95
CA LYS A 123 -11.35 5.56 -11.22
C LYS A 123 -11.59 4.28 -12.03
N PHE A 124 -12.61 3.53 -11.65
CA PHE A 124 -13.06 2.36 -12.38
C PHE A 124 -13.57 2.79 -13.75
N THR A 125 -12.82 2.49 -14.81
CA THR A 125 -13.25 2.75 -16.18
C THR A 125 -13.64 1.42 -16.81
N VAL A 126 -14.94 1.18 -16.97
CA VAL A 126 -15.41 0.11 -17.88
C VAL A 126 -14.98 0.55 -19.28
N ARG A 127 -14.02 -0.15 -19.88
CA ARG A 127 -13.76 0.02 -21.31
C ARG A 127 -15.01 -0.47 -22.04
N PRO A 128 -15.66 0.34 -22.89
CA PRO A 128 -16.65 -0.22 -23.79
C PRO A 128 -15.92 -1.19 -24.73
N GLU A 129 -16.42 -2.41 -24.81
CA GLU A 129 -15.97 -3.38 -25.81
C GLU A 129 -16.24 -2.79 -27.20
N THR A 130 -15.18 -2.58 -27.98
CA THR A 130 -15.24 -2.20 -29.40
C THR A 130 -15.65 -3.38 -30.26
#